data_AF-G0NIS0-F1
#
_entry.id   AF-G0NIS0-F1
#
_cell.length_a   1.000
_cell.length_b   1.000
_cell.length_c   1.000
_cell.angle_alpha   90.00
_cell.angle_beta   90.00
_cell.angle_gamma   90.00
#
_symmetry.space_group_name_H-M   'P 1'
#
loop_
_entity.id
_entity.type
_entity.pdbx_description
1 polymer ?
#
loop_
_entity_poly.entity_id
_entity_poly.type
_entity_poly.pdbx_seq_one_letter_code
_entity_poly.pdbx_strand_id
1 'polypeptide(L)'
;MSLAEELELVPPENRWEIEKEYNNNILSDCQEKVARNVHVEHDEPVQVRHNVRRRVPVMEERQMAMVHDDFEIQKRLVYINFYTLLDKKVVQMHLEGGRCLEQITRAAAELFPTVQWRICSGTQQKADFEFLTSRQVWDSIKRSPVCRFYYLLVRLERPPPVRVHEAKCDNCRQFIVGHRYKCTECADFDICQSCEGRSVHREHAMLRLVDSGTHVPKYITHNAPRYVFDQFNGY
;
A
#
# COMPACT_ATOMS: atom_id res chain seq x y z
N MET A 1 -13.99 0.51 -18.01
CA MET A 1 -13.51 -0.85 -18.29
C MET A 1 -14.63 -1.63 -18.95
N SER A 2 -14.32 -2.40 -19.97
CA SER A 2 -15.23 -3.38 -20.57
C SER A 2 -15.26 -4.67 -19.73
N LEU A 3 -16.23 -5.56 -20.00
CA LEU A 3 -16.30 -6.88 -19.37
C LEU A 3 -15.00 -7.68 -19.59
N ALA A 4 -14.45 -7.66 -20.81
CA ALA A 4 -13.21 -8.36 -21.14
C ALA A 4 -12.03 -7.88 -20.29
N GLU A 5 -11.88 -6.56 -20.12
CA GLU A 5 -10.81 -5.98 -19.29
C GLU A 5 -10.97 -6.34 -17.80
N GLU A 6 -12.20 -6.46 -17.29
CA GLU A 6 -12.42 -6.88 -15.90
C GLU A 6 -12.16 -8.37 -15.69
N LEU A 7 -12.51 -9.23 -16.66
CA LEU A 7 -12.23 -10.66 -16.58
C LEU A 7 -10.72 -10.96 -16.55
N GLU A 8 -9.87 -10.07 -17.07
CA GLU A 8 -8.42 -10.19 -16.91
C GLU A 8 -7.93 -10.00 -15.47
N LEU A 9 -8.73 -9.40 -14.59
CA LEU A 9 -8.44 -9.24 -13.17
C LEU A 9 -8.77 -10.49 -12.34
N VAL A 10 -9.32 -11.51 -13.01
CA VAL A 10 -9.89 -12.72 -12.39
C VAL A 10 -9.11 -13.93 -12.90
N PRO A 11 -8.80 -14.92 -12.04
CA PRO A 11 -8.20 -16.18 -12.47
C PRO A 11 -9.05 -16.87 -13.55
N PRO A 12 -8.44 -17.48 -14.59
CA PRO A 12 -9.17 -18.10 -15.70
C PRO A 12 -10.29 -19.05 -15.26
N GLU A 13 -10.07 -19.81 -14.20
CA GLU A 13 -10.99 -20.78 -13.61
C GLU A 13 -12.28 -20.14 -13.05
N ASN A 14 -12.26 -18.87 -12.65
CA ASN A 14 -13.41 -18.16 -12.10
C ASN A 14 -14.13 -17.26 -13.11
N ARG A 15 -13.55 -17.05 -14.31
CA ARG A 15 -14.09 -16.09 -15.29
C ARG A 15 -15.50 -16.45 -15.75
N TRP A 16 -15.75 -17.74 -15.98
CA TRP A 16 -17.07 -18.22 -16.40
C TRP A 16 -18.15 -17.84 -15.38
N GLU A 17 -17.86 -17.97 -14.07
CA GLU A 17 -18.87 -17.76 -13.01
C GLU A 17 -19.26 -16.29 -12.97
N ILE A 18 -18.27 -15.41 -13.05
CA ILE A 18 -18.48 -13.97 -13.09
C ILE A 18 -19.21 -13.54 -14.35
N GLU A 19 -18.87 -14.10 -15.51
CA GLU A 19 -19.56 -13.79 -16.77
C GLU A 19 -21.02 -14.25 -16.74
N LYS A 20 -21.32 -15.43 -16.17
CA LYS A 20 -22.70 -15.88 -15.98
C LYS A 20 -23.47 -14.98 -15.04
N GLU A 21 -22.90 -14.59 -13.90
CA GLU A 21 -23.55 -13.69 -12.96
C GLU A 21 -23.85 -12.32 -13.60
N TYR A 22 -22.90 -11.78 -14.36
CA TYR A 22 -23.09 -10.56 -15.11
C TYR A 22 -24.26 -10.66 -16.10
N ASN A 23 -24.30 -11.73 -16.91
CA ASN A 23 -25.35 -11.96 -17.90
C ASN A 23 -26.73 -12.17 -17.23
N ASN A 24 -26.78 -12.88 -16.11
CA ASN A 24 -28.02 -13.06 -15.34
C ASN A 24 -28.54 -11.73 -14.78
N ASN A 25 -27.65 -10.87 -14.26
CA ASN A 25 -28.02 -9.56 -13.73
C ASN A 25 -28.52 -8.62 -14.84
N ILE A 26 -27.95 -8.69 -16.05
CA ILE A 26 -28.50 -7.96 -17.20
C ILE A 26 -29.90 -8.46 -17.54
N LEU A 27 -30.09 -9.78 -17.57
CA LEU A 27 -31.40 -10.38 -17.89
C LEU A 27 -32.46 -9.97 -16.86
N SER A 28 -32.14 -9.95 -15.57
CA SER A 28 -33.06 -9.48 -14.52
C SER A 28 -33.35 -7.98 -14.64
N ASP A 29 -32.33 -7.15 -14.91
CA ASP A 29 -32.50 -5.70 -15.09
C ASP A 29 -33.36 -5.37 -16.33
N CYS A 30 -33.25 -6.17 -17.39
CA CYS A 30 -34.09 -6.07 -18.58
C CYS A 30 -35.54 -6.48 -18.27
N GLN A 31 -35.75 -7.57 -17.52
CA GLN A 31 -37.08 -8.03 -17.13
C GLN A 31 -37.80 -7.03 -16.21
N GLU A 32 -37.09 -6.40 -15.26
CA GLU A 32 -37.65 -5.33 -14.43
C GLU A 32 -38.04 -4.08 -15.24
N LYS A 33 -37.21 -3.70 -16.22
CA LYS A 33 -37.52 -2.56 -17.12
C LYS A 33 -38.73 -2.85 -18.00
N VAL A 34 -38.90 -4.08 -18.47
CA VAL A 34 -40.11 -4.52 -19.18
C VAL A 34 -41.32 -4.49 -18.25
N ALA A 35 -41.21 -4.96 -17.01
CA ALA A 35 -42.32 -4.93 -16.04
C ALA A 35 -42.77 -3.50 -15.66
N ARG A 36 -41.84 -2.54 -15.59
CA ARG A 36 -42.15 -1.11 -15.36
C ARG A 36 -42.82 -0.46 -16.58
N ASN A 37 -42.49 -0.88 -17.80
CA ASN A 37 -43.10 -0.36 -19.03
C ASN A 37 -44.50 -0.94 -19.32
N VAL A 38 -44.98 -1.93 -18.57
CA VAL A 38 -46.34 -2.49 -18.69
C VAL A 38 -47.36 -1.78 -17.77
N HIS A 39 -46.92 -0.81 -16.95
CA HIS A 39 -47.81 -0.02 -16.08
C HIS A 39 -47.94 1.44 -16.55
N VAL A 40 -48.68 1.65 -17.63
CA VAL A 40 -49.32 2.94 -18.01
C VAL A 40 -50.66 2.49 -18.64
N GLU A 41 -51.84 2.76 -18.11
CA GLU A 41 -52.48 4.03 -17.80
C GLU A 41 -53.56 3.83 -16.71
N HIS A 42 -53.69 4.77 -15.76
CA HIS A 42 -54.98 5.36 -15.36
C HIS A 42 -54.68 6.60 -14.49
N ASP A 43 -55.12 7.76 -15.00
CA ASP A 43 -55.07 9.09 -14.39
C ASP A 43 -55.76 9.18 -13.02
N GLU A 44 -55.19 9.97 -12.09
CA GLU A 44 -55.89 10.92 -11.17
C GLU A 44 -54.91 11.59 -10.15
N PRO A 45 -55.29 12.72 -9.49
CA PRO A 45 -54.53 13.98 -9.58
C PRO A 45 -53.58 14.32 -8.39
N VAL A 46 -52.75 15.32 -8.69
CA VAL A 46 -51.76 16.02 -7.86
C VAL A 46 -52.34 16.59 -6.55
N GLN A 47 -51.76 16.22 -5.40
CA GLN A 47 -51.94 16.96 -4.14
C GLN A 47 -50.61 17.50 -3.59
N VAL A 48 -50.57 18.82 -3.46
CA VAL A 48 -49.53 19.62 -2.79
C VAL A 48 -49.64 19.40 -1.28
N ARG A 49 -48.55 19.00 -0.60
CA ARG A 49 -48.50 18.92 0.88
C ARG A 49 -47.38 19.79 1.46
N HIS A 50 -47.80 20.59 2.43
CA HIS A 50 -47.09 21.68 3.09
C HIS A 50 -45.98 21.21 4.03
N ASN A 51 -44.92 22.01 4.11
CA ASN A 51 -43.82 21.91 5.07
C ASN A 51 -44.33 22.07 6.52
N VAL A 52 -44.05 21.08 7.38
CA VAL A 52 -44.19 21.21 8.84
C VAL A 52 -42.83 20.98 9.49
N ARG A 53 -42.25 22.06 10.01
CA ARG A 53 -41.05 22.06 10.88
C ARG A 53 -41.34 21.20 12.11
N ARG A 54 -40.52 20.17 12.36
CA ARG A 54 -40.48 19.46 13.65
C ARG A 54 -39.21 19.81 14.41
N ARG A 55 -39.41 20.10 15.69
CA ARG A 55 -38.44 20.58 16.69
C ARG A 55 -37.31 19.57 16.92
N VAL A 56 -36.12 20.11 17.18
CA VAL A 56 -34.93 19.39 17.64
C VAL A 56 -35.09 19.05 19.14
N PRO A 57 -34.94 17.79 19.57
CA PRO A 57 -34.74 17.48 20.98
C PRO A 57 -33.25 17.53 21.34
N VAL A 58 -33.00 18.14 22.50
CA VAL A 58 -31.69 18.38 23.12
C VAL A 58 -31.10 17.09 23.70
N MET A 59 -29.78 16.99 23.52
CA MET A 59 -28.76 16.10 24.09
C MET A 59 -29.13 15.30 25.36
N GLU A 60 -28.98 13.98 25.28
CA GLU A 60 -28.68 13.12 26.44
C GLU A 60 -27.36 12.40 26.20
N GLU A 61 -26.46 12.55 27.18
CA GLU A 61 -25.10 12.04 27.23
C GLU A 61 -25.06 10.51 27.09
N ARG A 62 -24.56 10.02 25.96
CA ARG A 62 -24.20 8.61 25.81
C ARG A 62 -22.75 8.41 26.25
N GLN A 63 -22.58 7.64 27.31
CA GLN A 63 -21.35 6.98 27.73
C GLN A 63 -20.47 6.58 26.52
N MET A 64 -19.20 6.99 26.56
CA MET A 64 -18.16 6.56 25.61
C MET A 64 -17.94 5.05 25.74
N ALA A 65 -18.72 4.27 24.99
CA ALA A 65 -18.33 2.91 24.66
C ALA A 65 -17.09 2.98 23.76
N MET A 66 -16.05 2.26 24.13
CA MET A 66 -14.85 2.11 23.31
C MET A 66 -15.28 1.52 21.96
N VAL A 67 -15.18 2.32 20.89
CA VAL A 67 -15.45 1.87 19.53
C VAL A 67 -14.30 0.94 19.17
N HIS A 68 -14.52 -0.38 19.34
CA HIS A 68 -13.70 -1.35 18.66
C HIS A 68 -13.85 -1.07 17.16
N ASP A 69 -12.74 -0.73 16.49
CA ASP A 69 -12.71 -0.51 15.05
C ASP A 69 -13.10 -1.84 14.38
N ASP A 70 -14.36 -1.95 13.92
CA ASP A 70 -14.94 -3.14 13.27
C ASP A 70 -14.06 -3.68 12.12
N PHE A 71 -13.11 -2.87 11.65
CA PHE A 71 -12.06 -3.19 10.71
C PHE A 71 -11.39 -4.55 10.95
N GLU A 72 -10.99 -4.89 12.18
CA GLU A 72 -10.21 -6.12 12.43
C GLU A 72 -10.98 -7.41 12.13
N ILE A 73 -12.31 -7.37 12.25
CA ILE A 73 -13.20 -8.53 12.08
C ILE A 73 -13.71 -8.64 10.63
N GLN A 74 -13.57 -7.59 9.83
CA GLN A 74 -14.05 -7.59 8.46
C GLN A 74 -13.30 -8.60 7.60
N LYS A 75 -14.06 -9.38 6.83
CA LYS A 75 -13.54 -10.37 5.88
C LYS A 75 -14.16 -10.15 4.51
N ARG A 76 -13.35 -10.16 3.45
CA ARG A 76 -13.80 -9.99 2.06
C ARG A 76 -13.09 -10.96 1.13
N LEU A 77 -13.83 -11.50 0.16
CA LEU A 77 -13.26 -12.25 -0.95
C LEU A 77 -12.72 -11.26 -1.99
N VAL A 78 -11.43 -11.35 -2.30
CA VAL A 78 -10.73 -10.39 -3.18
C VAL A 78 -9.89 -11.13 -4.21
N TYR A 79 -9.95 -10.67 -5.46
CA TYR A 79 -9.04 -11.10 -6.53
C TYR A 79 -7.79 -10.21 -6.54
N ILE A 80 -6.65 -10.78 -6.19
CA ILE A 80 -5.39 -10.05 -6.07
C ILE A 80 -4.55 -10.31 -7.32
N ASN A 81 -4.21 -9.21 -8.00
CA ASN A 81 -3.35 -9.23 -9.18
C ASN A 81 -1.93 -8.87 -8.74
N PHE A 82 -1.05 -9.85 -8.71
CA PHE A 82 0.37 -9.68 -8.46
C PHE A 82 1.12 -9.41 -9.76
N TYR A 83 1.76 -8.26 -9.84
CA TYR A 83 2.60 -7.85 -10.95
C TYR A 83 4.07 -7.87 -10.53
N THR A 84 4.91 -8.51 -11.32
CA THR A 84 6.37 -8.39 -11.27
C THR A 84 6.85 -7.70 -12.55
N LEU A 85 8.16 -7.55 -12.74
CA LEU A 85 8.69 -7.01 -13.99
C LEU A 85 8.38 -7.88 -15.22
N LEU A 86 8.27 -9.20 -15.03
CA LEU A 86 8.17 -10.17 -16.12
C LEU A 86 6.81 -10.89 -16.16
N ASP A 87 6.25 -11.13 -14.98
CA ASP A 87 5.07 -11.98 -14.82
C ASP A 87 3.92 -11.27 -14.12
N LYS A 88 2.71 -11.68 -14.47
CA LYS A 88 1.46 -11.38 -13.76
C LYS A 88 0.87 -12.69 -13.25
N LYS A 89 0.49 -12.74 -11.97
CA LYS A 89 -0.30 -13.83 -11.39
C LYS A 89 -1.53 -13.27 -10.70
N VAL A 90 -2.66 -13.97 -10.82
CA VAL A 90 -3.91 -13.57 -10.18
C VAL A 90 -4.34 -14.68 -9.24
N VAL A 91 -4.72 -14.33 -8.01
CA VAL A 91 -5.22 -15.29 -7.03
C VAL A 91 -6.49 -14.79 -6.37
N GLN A 92 -7.37 -15.73 -6.05
CA GLN A 92 -8.54 -15.48 -5.23
C GLN A 92 -8.22 -15.82 -3.78
N MET A 93 -8.46 -14.89 -2.85
CA MET A 93 -8.31 -15.18 -1.42
C MET A 93 -9.24 -14.34 -0.54
N HIS A 94 -9.46 -14.80 0.68
CA HIS A 94 -10.18 -14.03 1.69
C HIS A 94 -9.21 -13.19 2.52
N LEU A 95 -9.35 -11.87 2.45
CA LEU A 95 -8.59 -10.93 3.24
C LEU A 95 -9.34 -10.57 4.52
N GLU A 96 -8.64 -10.60 5.65
CA GLU A 96 -9.11 -10.22 6.98
C GLU A 96 -8.50 -8.87 7.36
N GLY A 97 -9.32 -7.87 7.69
CA GLY A 97 -8.89 -6.47 7.82
C GLY A 97 -7.61 -6.28 8.64
N GLY A 98 -7.54 -6.86 9.84
CA GLY A 98 -6.35 -6.74 10.71
C GLY A 98 -5.08 -7.39 10.15
N ARG A 99 -5.19 -8.41 9.29
CA ARG A 99 -4.06 -9.24 8.83
C ARG A 99 -3.83 -9.21 7.32
N CYS A 100 -4.49 -8.31 6.59
CA CYS A 100 -4.40 -8.24 5.13
C CYS A 100 -2.97 -8.17 4.61
N LEU A 101 -2.12 -7.33 5.22
CA LEU A 101 -0.74 -7.16 4.75
C LEU A 101 0.05 -8.46 4.91
N GLU A 102 -0.02 -9.10 6.07
CA GLU A 102 0.64 -10.38 6.33
C GLU A 102 0.16 -11.48 5.37
N GLN A 103 -1.16 -11.56 5.13
CA GLN A 103 -1.75 -12.52 4.20
C GLN A 103 -1.24 -12.33 2.78
N ILE A 104 -1.16 -11.09 2.29
CA ILE A 104 -0.66 -10.77 0.95
C ILE A 104 0.84 -11.04 0.86
N THR A 105 1.62 -10.66 1.86
CA THR A 105 3.06 -10.95 1.91
C THR A 105 3.33 -12.44 1.85
N ARG A 106 2.57 -13.25 2.59
CA ARG A 106 2.68 -14.72 2.52
C ARG A 106 2.32 -15.26 1.14
N ALA A 107 1.19 -14.81 0.57
CA ALA A 107 0.79 -15.21 -0.78
C ALA A 107 1.86 -14.84 -1.83
N ALA A 108 2.46 -13.66 -1.73
CA ALA A 108 3.56 -13.24 -2.61
C ALA A 108 4.79 -14.16 -2.46
N ALA A 109 5.16 -14.53 -1.23
CA ALA A 109 6.27 -15.44 -0.96
C ALA A 109 6.03 -16.86 -1.50
N GLU A 110 4.79 -17.36 -1.42
CA GLU A 110 4.39 -18.66 -1.98
C GLU A 110 4.40 -18.64 -3.51
N LEU A 111 3.89 -17.56 -4.13
CA LEU A 111 3.81 -17.44 -5.59
C LEU A 111 5.16 -17.14 -6.26
N PHE A 112 6.05 -16.46 -5.54
CA PHE A 112 7.33 -15.96 -6.02
C PHE A 112 8.44 -16.14 -4.96
N PRO A 113 8.95 -17.37 -4.74
CA PRO A 113 9.83 -17.70 -3.61
C PRO A 113 11.29 -17.23 -3.75
N THR A 114 11.56 -16.22 -4.58
CA THR A 114 12.94 -15.80 -4.91
C THR A 114 13.57 -14.88 -3.87
N VAL A 115 12.78 -13.97 -3.29
CA VAL A 115 13.23 -12.96 -2.32
C VAL A 115 12.06 -12.53 -1.44
N GLN A 116 12.34 -11.84 -0.34
CA GLN A 116 11.32 -11.10 0.40
C GLN A 116 10.92 -9.86 -0.40
N TRP A 117 9.73 -9.86 -0.99
CA TRP A 117 9.26 -8.76 -1.83
C TRP A 117 8.81 -7.54 -1.04
N ARG A 118 9.06 -6.35 -1.59
CA ARG A 118 8.32 -5.14 -1.20
C ARG A 118 6.96 -5.18 -1.87
N ILE A 119 5.90 -5.01 -1.07
CA ILE A 119 4.51 -5.10 -1.52
C ILE A 119 4.01 -3.68 -1.77
N CYS A 120 3.82 -3.32 -3.03
CA CYS A 120 3.38 -1.98 -3.42
C CYS A 120 1.98 -2.02 -4.03
N SER A 121 1.20 -0.96 -3.83
CA SER A 121 0.05 -0.67 -4.70
C SER A 121 0.59 -0.35 -6.09
N GLY A 122 0.01 -0.94 -7.13
CA GLY A 122 0.38 -0.58 -8.50
C GLY A 122 0.00 -1.60 -9.55
N THR A 123 0.40 -1.30 -10.78
CA THR A 123 0.14 -2.10 -11.99
C THR A 123 1.44 -2.69 -12.55
N GLN A 124 1.35 -3.36 -13.70
CA GLN A 124 2.51 -3.84 -14.46
C GLN A 124 3.50 -2.71 -14.83
N GLN A 125 3.02 -1.47 -14.98
CA GLN A 125 3.83 -0.37 -15.49
C GLN A 125 4.43 0.48 -14.38
N LYS A 126 3.71 0.61 -13.25
CA LYS A 126 4.05 1.60 -12.23
C LYS A 126 3.71 1.11 -10.81
N ALA A 127 4.64 1.34 -9.88
CA ALA A 127 4.37 1.33 -8.44
C ALA A 127 3.89 2.71 -8.00
N ASP A 128 2.86 2.75 -7.16
CA ASP A 128 2.37 4.00 -6.57
C ASP A 128 2.98 4.22 -5.19
N PHE A 129 2.75 3.32 -4.23
CA PHE A 129 3.28 3.40 -2.88
C PHE A 129 3.43 2.00 -2.25
N GLU A 130 4.35 1.86 -1.30
CA GLU A 130 4.54 0.63 -0.52
C GLU A 130 3.47 0.52 0.57
N PHE A 131 2.91 -0.68 0.73
CA PHE A 131 2.02 -0.98 1.84
C PHE A 131 2.84 -1.21 3.11
N LEU A 132 2.61 -0.37 4.11
CA LEU A 132 3.25 -0.47 5.43
C LEU A 132 2.28 -1.00 6.49
N THR A 133 0.96 -0.95 6.23
CA THR A 133 -0.07 -1.36 7.18
C THR A 133 -1.21 -2.11 6.49
N SER A 134 -1.88 -3.01 7.22
CA SER A 134 -3.08 -3.71 6.72
C SER A 134 -4.22 -2.74 6.37
N ARG A 135 -4.31 -1.58 7.04
CA ARG A 135 -5.29 -0.52 6.74
C ARG A 135 -5.11 0.03 5.32
N GLN A 136 -3.89 0.37 4.94
CA GLN A 136 -3.58 0.86 3.59
C GLN A 136 -3.95 -0.15 2.51
N VAL A 137 -3.70 -1.45 2.77
CA VAL A 137 -4.10 -2.53 1.87
C VAL A 137 -5.62 -2.56 1.70
N TRP A 138 -6.35 -2.55 2.81
CA TRP A 138 -7.82 -2.63 2.80
C TRP A 138 -8.47 -1.46 2.07
N ASP A 139 -8.00 -0.24 2.34
CA ASP A 139 -8.49 0.98 1.70
C ASP A 139 -8.17 1.02 0.20
N SER A 140 -7.18 0.24 -0.26
CA SER A 140 -6.81 0.10 -1.67
C SER A 140 -7.61 -0.95 -2.43
N ILE A 141 -8.46 -1.74 -1.74
CA ILE A 141 -9.34 -2.72 -2.39
C ILE A 141 -10.41 -1.97 -3.19
N LYS A 142 -10.49 -2.28 -4.49
CA LYS A 142 -11.44 -1.67 -5.42
C LYS A 142 -12.58 -2.63 -5.70
N ARG A 143 -13.73 -2.07 -6.07
CA ARG A 143 -14.88 -2.84 -6.59
C ARG A 143 -14.98 -2.62 -8.09
N SER A 144 -15.13 -3.69 -8.85
CA SER A 144 -15.28 -3.58 -10.31
C SER A 144 -16.63 -2.92 -10.65
N PRO A 145 -16.67 -1.96 -11.58
CA PRO A 145 -17.91 -1.27 -11.94
C PRO A 145 -18.90 -2.17 -12.70
N VAL A 146 -18.40 -3.11 -13.52
CA VAL A 146 -19.25 -3.96 -14.38
C VAL A 146 -19.69 -5.21 -13.63
N CYS A 147 -18.73 -6.00 -13.15
CA CYS A 147 -18.97 -7.30 -12.52
C CYS A 147 -19.14 -7.24 -10.99
N ARG A 148 -18.89 -6.09 -10.35
CA ARG A 148 -19.11 -5.83 -8.92
C ARG A 148 -18.29 -6.69 -7.94
N PHE A 149 -17.31 -7.46 -8.40
CA PHE A 149 -16.36 -8.17 -7.54
C PHE A 149 -15.30 -7.23 -6.94
N TYR A 150 -14.65 -7.66 -5.86
CA TYR A 150 -13.55 -6.93 -5.24
C TYR A 150 -12.20 -7.38 -5.80
N TYR A 151 -11.33 -6.44 -6.10
CA TYR A 151 -9.98 -6.71 -6.59
C TYR A 151 -8.95 -5.76 -5.99
N LEU A 152 -7.70 -6.22 -5.96
CA LEU A 152 -6.55 -5.44 -5.51
C LEU A 152 -5.41 -5.60 -6.51
N LEU A 153 -4.73 -4.50 -6.83
CA LEU A 153 -3.58 -4.48 -7.72
C LEU A 153 -2.31 -4.32 -6.87
N VAL A 154 -1.46 -5.34 -6.91
CA VAL A 154 -0.24 -5.41 -6.11
C VAL A 154 0.95 -5.54 -7.05
N ARG A 155 1.88 -4.61 -6.94
CA ARG A 155 3.18 -4.71 -7.62
C ARG A 155 4.24 -5.17 -6.63
N LEU A 156 4.95 -6.23 -6.99
CA LEU A 156 6.06 -6.77 -6.22
C LEU A 156 7.36 -6.14 -6.73
N GLU A 157 8.05 -5.43 -5.85
CA GLU A 157 9.36 -4.86 -6.15
C GLU A 157 10.44 -5.55 -5.34
N ARG A 158 11.58 -5.82 -5.97
CA ARG A 158 12.72 -6.37 -5.26
C ARG A 158 13.20 -5.33 -4.26
N PRO A 159 13.36 -5.66 -2.97
CA PRO A 159 13.94 -4.72 -2.02
C PRO A 159 15.32 -4.31 -2.52
N PRO A 160 15.70 -3.03 -2.40
CA PRO A 160 17.06 -2.63 -2.67
C PRO A 160 17.99 -3.43 -1.75
N PRO A 161 19.20 -3.80 -2.22
CA PRO A 161 20.14 -4.53 -1.40
C PRO A 161 20.38 -3.76 -0.10
N VAL A 162 20.16 -4.45 1.03
CA VAL A 162 20.41 -3.89 2.35
C VAL A 162 21.91 -3.74 2.50
N ARG A 163 22.41 -2.51 2.43
CA ARG A 163 23.84 -2.24 2.52
C ARG A 163 24.22 -2.04 3.97
N VAL A 164 25.16 -2.86 4.43
CA VAL A 164 25.74 -2.75 5.76
C VAL A 164 27.07 -2.04 5.62
N HIS A 165 27.27 -0.97 6.37
CA HIS A 165 28.55 -0.33 6.51
C HIS A 165 29.29 -0.96 7.68
N GLU A 166 30.62 -1.07 7.59
CA GLU A 166 31.46 -1.56 8.69
C GLU A 166 31.50 -0.59 9.89
N ALA A 167 30.97 0.63 9.71
CA ALA A 167 30.84 1.64 10.75
C ALA A 167 29.62 1.41 11.67
N LYS A 168 29.78 1.76 12.94
CA LYS A 168 28.70 1.80 13.94
C LYS A 168 28.18 3.23 14.07
N CYS A 169 26.89 3.37 14.36
CA CYS A 169 26.28 4.65 14.66
C CYS A 169 26.71 5.11 16.06
N ASP A 170 27.27 6.31 16.20
CA ASP A 170 27.74 6.83 17.50
C ASP A 170 26.59 7.07 18.49
N ASN A 171 25.39 7.32 17.99
CA ASN A 171 24.22 7.55 18.83
C ASN A 171 23.57 6.24 19.33
N CYS A 172 23.27 5.29 18.44
CA CYS A 172 22.58 4.04 18.83
C CYS A 172 23.49 2.81 18.99
N ARG A 173 24.79 2.96 18.68
CA ARG A 173 25.85 1.94 18.78
C ARG A 173 25.62 0.66 17.96
N GLN A 174 24.65 0.67 17.06
CA GLN A 174 24.38 -0.43 16.12
C GLN A 174 25.18 -0.25 14.83
N PHE A 175 25.45 -1.36 14.12
CA PHE A 175 25.99 -1.29 12.76
C PHE A 175 25.06 -0.49 11.85
N ILE A 176 25.65 0.36 11.01
CA ILE A 176 24.87 1.22 10.13
C ILE A 176 24.37 0.38 8.96
N VAL A 177 23.04 0.24 8.89
CA VAL A 177 22.31 -0.41 7.81
C VAL A 177 21.59 0.66 6.99
N GLY A 178 21.74 0.61 5.67
CA GLY A 178 21.21 1.60 4.75
C GLY A 178 22.18 2.77 4.53
N HIS A 179 21.71 3.99 4.74
CA HIS A 179 22.53 5.19 4.57
C HIS A 179 23.35 5.50 5.82
N ARG A 180 24.66 5.69 5.62
CA ARG A 180 25.58 6.22 6.63
C ARG A 180 25.67 7.72 6.48
N TYR A 181 25.57 8.44 7.59
CA TYR A 181 25.69 9.89 7.62
C TYR A 181 26.94 10.24 8.41
N LYS A 182 27.97 10.71 7.69
CA LYS A 182 29.24 11.11 8.29
C LYS A 182 29.25 12.61 8.51
N CYS A 183 29.61 13.07 9.71
CA CYS A 183 29.77 14.48 10.00
C CYS A 183 30.95 15.08 9.23
N THR A 184 30.78 16.29 8.69
CA THR A 184 31.87 17.01 8.00
C THR A 184 32.83 17.72 8.95
N GLU A 185 32.44 17.89 10.22
CA GLU A 185 33.16 18.70 11.20
C GLU A 185 33.74 17.85 12.34
N CYS A 186 32.98 16.85 12.82
CA CYS A 186 33.39 15.98 13.92
C CYS A 186 34.29 14.83 13.46
N ALA A 187 35.24 14.49 14.34
CA ALA A 187 36.10 13.33 14.20
C ALA A 187 35.31 12.04 14.36
N ASP A 188 35.40 11.15 13.37
CA ASP A 188 34.82 9.80 13.38
C ASP A 188 33.35 9.72 13.82
N PHE A 189 32.56 10.78 13.53
CA PHE A 189 31.17 10.81 13.91
C PHE A 189 30.27 10.37 12.76
N ASP A 190 29.61 9.24 12.95
CA ASP A 190 28.75 8.57 12.00
C ASP A 190 27.41 8.21 12.64
N ILE A 191 26.33 8.52 11.94
CA ILE A 191 24.98 8.14 12.39
C ILE A 191 24.24 7.38 11.30
N CYS A 192 23.33 6.50 11.72
CA CYS A 192 22.44 5.80 10.80
C CYS A 192 21.26 6.69 10.39
N GLN A 193 20.59 6.31 9.30
CA GLN A 193 19.38 6.98 8.81
C GLN A 193 18.29 7.19 9.87
N SER A 194 18.10 6.26 10.81
CA SER A 194 17.15 6.41 11.91
C SER A 194 17.53 7.51 12.91
N CYS A 195 18.83 7.70 13.16
CA CYS A 195 19.30 8.74 14.07
C CYS A 195 19.27 10.11 13.39
N GLU A 196 19.63 10.18 12.11
CA GLU A 196 19.52 11.40 11.32
C GLU A 196 18.05 11.86 11.17
N GLY A 197 17.11 10.93 10.92
CA GLY A 197 15.69 11.25 10.87
C GLY A 197 15.08 11.74 12.19
N ARG A 198 15.76 11.51 13.32
CA ARG A 198 15.42 12.09 14.64
C ARG A 198 16.15 13.42 14.91
N SER A 199 16.83 13.95 13.90
CA SER A 199 17.64 15.17 13.97
C SER A 199 18.72 15.11 15.06
N VAL A 200 19.29 13.92 15.27
CA VAL A 200 20.47 13.76 16.13
C VAL A 200 21.66 14.42 15.42
N HIS A 201 22.44 15.22 16.17
CA HIS A 201 23.61 15.92 15.64
C HIS A 201 23.28 16.89 14.48
N ARG A 202 22.16 17.61 14.61
CA ARG A 202 21.62 18.54 13.59
C ARG A 202 22.41 19.84 13.41
N GLU A 203 23.33 20.13 14.32
CA GLU A 203 24.16 21.34 14.33
C GLU A 203 25.22 21.35 13.22
N HIS A 204 25.61 20.18 12.71
CA HIS A 204 26.62 20.05 11.66
C HIS A 204 26.04 19.43 10.39
N ALA A 205 26.64 19.79 9.26
CA ALA A 205 26.30 19.19 7.98
C ALA A 205 26.79 17.73 7.91
N MET A 206 25.96 16.87 7.32
CA MET A 206 26.22 15.44 7.22
C MET A 206 26.34 15.02 5.75
N LEU A 207 27.34 14.19 5.44
CA LEU A 207 27.48 13.53 4.14
C LEU A 207 26.71 12.22 4.14
N ARG A 208 25.78 12.05 3.20
CA ARG A 208 25.08 10.78 2.97
C ARG A 208 25.94 9.84 2.12
N LEU A 209 26.43 8.78 2.74
CA LEU A 209 27.15 7.68 2.11
C LEU A 209 26.18 6.52 1.85
N VAL A 210 25.98 6.19 0.58
CA VAL A 210 25.01 5.16 0.17
C VAL A 210 25.61 3.76 0.34
N ASP A 211 26.89 3.61 0.00
CA ASP A 211 27.66 2.36 0.04
C ASP A 211 29.15 2.64 0.16
N SER A 212 29.96 1.58 0.24
CA SER A 212 31.42 1.67 0.24
C SER A 212 32.01 2.22 -1.06
N GLY A 213 31.22 2.25 -2.16
CA GLY A 213 31.61 2.83 -3.44
C GLY A 213 31.27 4.32 -3.59
N THR A 214 30.70 4.95 -2.55
CA THR A 214 30.31 6.36 -2.63
C THR A 214 31.55 7.26 -2.68
N HIS A 215 31.81 7.85 -3.85
CA HIS A 215 32.97 8.70 -4.06
C HIS A 215 32.78 10.09 -3.44
N VAL A 216 33.55 10.39 -2.38
CA VAL A 216 33.58 11.71 -1.75
C VAL A 216 34.67 12.56 -2.41
N PRO A 217 34.35 13.74 -2.96
CA PRO A 217 35.35 14.62 -3.55
C PRO A 217 36.48 14.97 -2.58
N LYS A 218 37.73 14.89 -3.06
CA LYS A 218 38.94 15.08 -2.25
C LYS A 218 38.98 16.41 -1.50
N TYR A 219 38.39 17.49 -2.03
CA TYR A 219 38.39 18.79 -1.36
C TYR A 219 37.51 18.80 -0.09
N ILE A 220 36.52 17.91 0.00
CA ILE A 220 35.70 17.73 1.20
C ILE A 220 36.49 16.96 2.26
N THR A 221 37.31 15.99 1.83
CA THR A 221 38.13 15.17 2.74
C THR A 221 39.46 15.83 3.13
N HIS A 222 39.99 16.76 2.32
CA HIS A 222 41.28 17.42 2.57
C HIS A 222 41.27 18.39 3.75
N ASN A 223 40.13 19.04 3.99
CA ASN A 223 39.96 19.98 5.11
C ASN A 223 39.38 19.31 6.35
N ALA A 224 39.00 18.03 6.24
CA ALA A 224 38.59 17.28 7.40
C ALA A 224 39.82 17.11 8.31
N PRO A 225 39.69 17.37 9.62
CA PRO A 225 40.76 17.13 10.58
C PRO A 225 41.42 15.76 10.33
N ARG A 226 42.76 15.67 10.40
CA ARG A 226 43.56 14.49 10.00
C ARG A 226 43.15 13.15 10.64
N TYR A 227 42.32 13.19 11.68
CA TYR A 227 41.76 12.06 12.41
C TYR A 227 40.33 11.68 11.99
N VAL A 228 39.76 12.28 10.93
CA VAL A 228 38.36 12.05 10.48
C VAL A 228 38.23 10.95 9.43
N PHE A 229 39.30 10.67 8.68
CA PHE A 229 39.39 9.57 7.72
C PHE A 229 40.60 8.74 8.12
N ASP A 230 40.36 7.70 8.90
CA ASP A 230 41.42 6.85 9.41
C ASP A 230 42.25 6.28 8.24
N GLN A 231 43.57 6.22 8.44
CA GLN A 231 44.56 5.90 7.42
C GLN A 231 44.49 4.44 6.99
N PHE A 232 43.49 4.06 6.19
CA PHE A 232 43.54 2.82 5.41
C PHE A 232 44.05 3.11 4.01
N ASN A 233 45.37 3.19 3.90
CA ASN A 233 46.12 2.69 2.74
C ASN A 233 47.61 2.61 3.10
N GLY A 234 47.96 1.54 3.80
CA GLY A 234 49.33 1.03 3.86
C GLY A 234 49.38 -0.32 3.17
N TYR A 235 49.68 -0.31 1.87
CA TYR A 235 50.44 -1.32 1.11
C TYR A 235 50.94 -0.66 -0.18
#